data_AF-A0A9D3VS44-F1
#
_entry.id   AF-A0A9D3VS44-F1
#
_cell.length_a   1.000
_cell.length_b   1.000
_cell.length_c   1.000
_cell.angle_alpha   90.00
_cell.angle_beta   90.00
_cell.angle_gamma   90.00
#
_symmetry.space_group_name_H-M   'P 1'
#
loop_
_entity.id
_entity.type
_entity.pdbx_description
1 polymer ?
#
loop_
_entity_poly.entity_id
_entity_poly.type
_entity_poly.pdbx_seq_one_letter_code
_entity_poly.pdbx_strand_id
1 'polypeptide(L)'
;MAGLAWEEKKYPWLALDNKDVKVRVLSLFITWSGMRLFHALLEPAMEFSRVSRQTSRLVLRMVLRILVAAAWTGAFVLCYTRIWVQRNHDKHWSNEANRRVTFFLGLAFLYGLPELVELVLFFLPCIWLNSKVFDLLSWWFHGDCYIGQGLREGLVDRIKYVLFWVLVLGSKFTVSYFLQIKPMISTTKELLDSTIADYEWDWQAIFSVSNKFTIGLLWLPVVLIYLADTQVWYSFYSPFVGAAMGLLQLLGEIRNIEQLRWRFRFFATATQFNLLPQEEIMITGGSLREKLCEAIHQLKVRCGLQRPFKMVELESNKVKANEFALIWNETVTTFREEDIISDEEVGVLQLPPNSWEIRVIRWPCFLLGNELLRALNLAMDFYDKPDNWLWYKICKKSIGVVL
;
A
#
# COMPACT_ATOMS: atom_id res chain seq x y z
N MET A 1 -23.68 2.05 -12.44
CA MET A 1 -23.72 3.49 -12.80
C MET A 1 -24.42 3.78 -14.12
N ALA A 2 -24.35 2.88 -15.12
CA ALA A 2 -25.16 3.00 -16.34
C ALA A 2 -26.68 3.17 -16.06
N GLY A 3 -27.22 2.47 -15.06
CA GLY A 3 -28.62 2.65 -14.64
C GLY A 3 -28.95 3.98 -13.94
N LEU A 4 -27.95 4.70 -13.40
CA LEU A 4 -28.14 6.03 -12.80
C LEU A 4 -28.07 7.15 -13.85
N ALA A 5 -27.27 6.96 -14.90
CA ALA A 5 -27.13 7.89 -16.00
C ALA A 5 -28.26 7.78 -17.05
N TRP A 6 -29.09 6.73 -16.99
CA TRP A 6 -30.26 6.54 -17.86
C TRP A 6 -31.37 7.60 -17.64
N GLU A 7 -31.42 8.25 -16.48
CA GLU A 7 -32.51 9.18 -16.13
C GLU A 7 -32.22 10.64 -16.53
N GLU A 8 -31.14 10.91 -17.28
CA GLU A 8 -30.79 12.21 -17.89
C GLU A 8 -30.79 13.45 -16.97
N LYS A 9 -30.81 13.27 -15.63
CA LYS A 9 -30.62 14.40 -14.71
C LYS A 9 -29.18 14.90 -14.75
N LYS A 10 -29.00 16.22 -14.67
CA LYS A 10 -27.69 16.92 -14.78
C LYS A 10 -26.62 16.39 -13.81
N TYR A 11 -27.04 15.84 -12.67
CA TYR A 11 -26.17 15.18 -11.69
C TYR A 11 -26.73 13.82 -11.23
N PRO A 12 -25.90 12.78 -11.04
CA PRO A 12 -26.35 11.42 -10.74
C PRO A 12 -26.96 11.26 -9.34
N TRP A 13 -26.59 12.11 -8.37
CA TRP A 13 -27.19 12.11 -7.02
C TRP A 13 -28.62 12.66 -6.99
N LEU A 14 -29.03 13.47 -7.98
CA LEU A 14 -30.40 13.98 -8.09
C LEU A 14 -31.38 12.91 -8.64
N ALA A 15 -30.85 11.87 -9.29
CA ALA A 15 -31.61 10.70 -9.75
C ALA A 15 -31.90 9.71 -8.61
N LEU A 16 -31.11 9.73 -7.53
CA LEU A 16 -31.33 8.88 -6.35
C LEU A 16 -32.58 9.24 -5.54
N ASP A 17 -33.22 10.37 -5.79
CA ASP A 17 -34.45 10.71 -5.07
C ASP A 17 -35.60 9.76 -5.46
N ASN A 18 -35.63 9.34 -6.72
CA ASN A 18 -36.60 8.38 -7.25
C ASN A 18 -36.41 6.98 -6.67
N LYS A 19 -37.49 6.43 -6.11
CA LYS A 19 -37.48 5.10 -5.46
C LYS A 19 -37.20 3.95 -6.45
N ASP A 20 -37.67 4.09 -7.69
CA ASP A 20 -37.41 3.12 -8.75
C ASP A 20 -35.91 3.09 -9.14
N VAL A 21 -35.22 4.24 -9.09
CA VAL A 21 -33.77 4.33 -9.32
C VAL A 21 -32.99 3.75 -8.14
N LYS A 22 -33.39 4.05 -6.90
CA LYS A 22 -32.79 3.44 -5.69
C LYS A 22 -32.83 1.91 -5.78
N VAL A 23 -33.96 1.33 -6.18
CA VAL A 23 -34.07 -0.13 -6.33
C VAL A 23 -33.26 -0.64 -7.51
N ARG A 24 -33.16 0.10 -8.62
CA ARG A 24 -32.26 -0.26 -9.73
C ARG A 24 -30.79 -0.23 -9.32
N VAL A 25 -30.37 0.67 -8.42
CA VAL A 25 -29.00 0.70 -7.87
C VAL A 25 -28.68 -0.55 -7.05
N LEU A 26 -29.68 -1.18 -6.42
CA LEU A 26 -29.48 -2.44 -5.69
C LEU A 26 -28.98 -3.59 -6.59
N SER A 27 -29.17 -3.50 -7.92
CA SER A 27 -28.57 -4.45 -8.87
C SER A 27 -27.03 -4.48 -8.83
N LEU A 28 -26.37 -3.44 -8.29
CA LEU A 28 -24.93 -3.44 -8.07
C LEU A 28 -24.47 -4.56 -7.14
N PHE A 29 -25.28 -4.93 -6.13
CA PHE A 29 -24.96 -6.05 -5.25
C PHE A 29 -25.01 -7.39 -5.98
N ILE A 30 -25.91 -7.54 -6.97
CA ILE A 30 -25.95 -8.71 -7.85
C ILE A 30 -24.68 -8.77 -8.71
N THR A 31 -24.27 -7.64 -9.30
CA THR A 31 -23.05 -7.58 -10.09
C THR A 31 -21.82 -7.88 -9.23
N TRP A 32 -21.77 -7.34 -8.01
CA TRP A 32 -20.68 -7.59 -7.06
C TRP A 32 -20.61 -9.06 -6.65
N SER A 33 -21.73 -9.69 -6.30
CA SER A 33 -21.76 -11.12 -5.97
C SER A 33 -21.41 -12.00 -7.18
N GLY A 34 -21.89 -11.64 -8.37
CA GLY A 34 -21.54 -12.32 -9.62
C GLY A 34 -20.05 -12.23 -9.95
N MET A 35 -19.42 -11.07 -9.75
CA MET A 35 -17.97 -10.91 -9.90
C MET A 35 -17.20 -11.77 -8.91
N ARG A 36 -17.68 -11.91 -7.66
CA ARG A 36 -17.06 -12.84 -6.70
C ARG A 36 -17.20 -14.29 -7.09
N LEU A 37 -18.36 -14.68 -7.62
CA LEU A 37 -18.56 -16.03 -8.15
C LEU A 37 -17.57 -16.30 -9.30
N PHE A 38 -17.43 -15.34 -10.22
CA PHE A 38 -16.46 -15.44 -11.30
C PHE A 38 -15.01 -15.56 -10.79
N HIS A 39 -14.64 -14.74 -9.81
CA HIS A 39 -13.33 -14.85 -9.16
C HIS A 39 -13.10 -16.22 -8.52
N ALA A 40 -14.10 -16.73 -7.77
CA ALA A 40 -14.03 -18.04 -7.13
C ALA A 40 -13.95 -19.19 -8.15
N LEU A 41 -14.47 -19.01 -9.36
CA LEU A 41 -14.35 -19.98 -10.47
C LEU A 41 -12.98 -19.92 -11.16
N LEU A 42 -12.39 -18.73 -11.28
CA LEU A 42 -11.08 -18.54 -11.90
C LEU A 42 -9.92 -19.01 -11.01
N GLU A 43 -10.06 -18.91 -9.70
CA GLU A 43 -9.00 -19.24 -8.74
C GLU A 43 -8.50 -20.69 -8.87
N PRO A 44 -9.36 -21.74 -8.92
CA PRO A 44 -8.92 -23.10 -9.21
C PRO A 44 -8.28 -23.27 -10.59
N ALA A 45 -8.72 -22.50 -11.59
CA ALA A 45 -8.19 -22.56 -12.95
C ALA A 45 -6.77 -22.00 -13.02
N MET A 46 -6.49 -20.91 -12.31
CA MET A 46 -5.15 -20.32 -12.24
C MET A 46 -4.19 -21.13 -11.36
N GLU A 47 -4.69 -21.78 -10.30
CA GLU A 47 -3.88 -22.56 -9.38
C GLU A 47 -3.86 -24.07 -9.67
N PHE A 48 -4.24 -24.48 -10.89
CA PHE A 48 -4.38 -25.88 -11.28
C PHE A 48 -3.13 -26.73 -10.98
N SER A 49 -1.93 -26.16 -11.08
CA SER A 49 -0.66 -26.84 -10.78
C SER A 49 -0.44 -27.10 -9.27
N ARG A 50 -0.93 -26.22 -8.39
CA ARG A 50 -0.85 -26.36 -6.92
C ARG A 50 -1.94 -27.29 -6.41
N VAL A 51 -3.14 -27.22 -6.99
CA VAL A 51 -4.27 -28.11 -6.68
C VAL A 51 -3.96 -29.56 -7.03
N SER A 52 -3.24 -29.79 -8.13
CA SER A 52 -2.79 -31.14 -8.54
C SER A 52 -1.82 -31.81 -7.55
N ARG A 53 -1.07 -31.01 -6.77
CA ARG A 53 0.05 -31.50 -5.94
C ARG A 53 -0.25 -31.54 -4.43
N GLN A 54 -1.43 -31.11 -3.97
CA GLN A 54 -1.73 -30.93 -2.53
C GLN A 54 -3.10 -31.47 -2.04
N THR A 55 -3.17 -31.55 -0.71
CA THR A 55 -4.15 -32.18 0.21
C THR A 55 -5.63 -31.91 -0.10
N SER A 56 -6.48 -32.96 0.02
CA SER A 56 -7.96 -32.92 -0.12
C SER A 56 -8.66 -31.76 0.59
N ARG A 57 -8.10 -31.26 1.69
CA ARG A 57 -8.60 -30.11 2.45
C ARG A 57 -8.58 -28.79 1.66
N LEU A 58 -7.59 -28.58 0.79
CA LEU A 58 -7.49 -27.38 -0.06
C LEU A 58 -8.57 -27.39 -1.14
N VAL A 59 -8.77 -28.55 -1.77
CA VAL A 59 -9.83 -28.78 -2.77
C VAL A 59 -11.21 -28.55 -2.15
N LEU A 60 -11.47 -29.10 -0.96
CA LEU A 60 -12.72 -28.89 -0.24
C LEU A 60 -12.98 -27.41 0.06
N ARG A 61 -11.95 -26.67 0.49
CA ARG A 61 -12.02 -25.22 0.75
C ARG A 61 -12.40 -24.43 -0.52
N MET A 62 -11.78 -24.73 -1.65
CA MET A 62 -12.08 -24.07 -2.92
C MET A 62 -13.52 -24.35 -3.41
N VAL A 63 -13.96 -25.61 -3.35
CA VAL A 63 -15.33 -25.99 -3.73
C VAL A 63 -16.36 -25.30 -2.84
N LEU A 64 -16.13 -25.27 -1.54
CA LEU A 64 -17.05 -24.62 -0.60
C LEU A 64 -17.12 -23.10 -0.83
N ARG A 65 -16.02 -22.44 -1.22
CA ARG A 65 -16.01 -21.02 -1.61
C ARG A 65 -16.88 -20.75 -2.83
N ILE A 66 -16.82 -21.61 -3.85
CA ILE A 66 -17.67 -21.50 -5.05
C ILE A 66 -19.14 -21.68 -4.69
N LEU A 67 -19.48 -22.69 -3.89
CA LEU A 67 -20.86 -22.95 -3.45
C LEU A 67 -21.44 -21.78 -2.67
N VAL A 68 -20.66 -21.21 -1.74
CA VAL A 68 -21.07 -20.04 -0.96
C VAL A 68 -21.28 -18.83 -1.88
N ALA A 69 -20.36 -18.54 -2.80
CA ALA A 69 -20.50 -17.44 -3.75
C ALA A 69 -21.72 -17.60 -4.68
N ALA A 70 -22.00 -18.84 -5.11
CA ALA A 70 -23.16 -19.17 -5.93
C ALA A 70 -24.47 -18.99 -5.15
N ALA A 71 -24.51 -19.45 -3.89
CA ALA A 71 -25.66 -19.29 -3.01
C ALA A 71 -26.01 -17.82 -2.78
N TRP A 72 -25.01 -16.96 -2.51
CA TRP A 72 -25.20 -15.53 -2.37
C TRP A 72 -25.70 -14.87 -3.66
N THR A 73 -25.12 -15.22 -4.80
CA THR A 73 -25.55 -14.69 -6.10
C THR A 73 -26.99 -15.08 -6.42
N GLY A 74 -27.36 -16.35 -6.20
CA GLY A 74 -28.73 -16.82 -6.33
C GLY A 74 -29.70 -16.10 -5.39
N ALA A 75 -29.32 -15.92 -4.12
CA ALA A 75 -30.13 -15.20 -3.14
C ALA A 75 -30.42 -13.74 -3.57
N PHE A 76 -29.40 -13.02 -4.05
CA PHE A 76 -29.59 -11.65 -4.54
C PHE A 76 -30.47 -11.58 -5.78
N VAL A 77 -30.26 -12.47 -6.76
CA VAL A 77 -31.09 -12.53 -7.97
C VAL A 77 -32.55 -12.82 -7.62
N LEU A 78 -32.80 -13.82 -6.76
CA LEU A 78 -34.15 -14.18 -6.32
C LEU A 78 -34.84 -13.04 -5.57
N CYS A 79 -34.15 -12.42 -4.61
CA CYS A 79 -34.73 -11.30 -3.86
C CYS A 79 -35.03 -10.11 -4.78
N TYR A 80 -34.14 -9.80 -5.73
CA TYR A 80 -34.34 -8.71 -6.67
C TYR A 80 -35.50 -8.96 -7.64
N THR A 81 -35.63 -10.15 -8.21
CA THR A 81 -36.76 -10.48 -9.08
C THR A 81 -38.08 -10.45 -8.30
N ARG A 82 -38.10 -10.95 -7.07
CA ARG A 82 -39.28 -10.88 -6.19
C ARG A 82 -39.72 -9.46 -5.85
N ILE A 83 -38.80 -8.50 -5.77
CA ILE A 83 -39.13 -7.08 -5.58
C ILE A 83 -39.84 -6.53 -6.83
N TRP A 84 -39.30 -6.77 -8.02
CA TRP A 84 -39.87 -6.27 -9.27
C TRP A 84 -41.19 -6.94 -9.64
N VAL A 85 -41.34 -8.25 -9.40
CA VAL A 85 -42.62 -8.95 -9.60
C VAL A 85 -43.72 -8.34 -8.73
N GLN A 86 -43.43 -8.05 -7.45
CA GLN A 86 -44.39 -7.41 -6.55
C GLN A 86 -44.71 -5.97 -7.00
N ARG A 87 -43.69 -5.21 -7.39
CA ARG A 87 -43.85 -3.82 -7.88
C ARG A 87 -44.70 -3.74 -9.15
N ASN A 88 -44.52 -4.70 -10.07
CA ASN A 88 -45.27 -4.78 -11.32
C ASN A 88 -46.71 -5.25 -11.11
N HIS A 89 -46.92 -6.17 -10.17
CA HIS A 89 -48.25 -6.64 -9.79
C HIS A 89 -49.08 -5.54 -9.13
N ASP A 90 -48.50 -4.82 -8.16
CA ASP A 90 -49.22 -3.82 -7.36
C ASP A 90 -49.30 -2.45 -8.05
N LYS A 91 -48.56 -2.24 -9.16
CA LYS A 91 -48.43 -0.97 -9.92
C LYS A 91 -48.02 0.28 -9.11
N HIS A 92 -47.90 0.19 -7.80
CA HIS A 92 -47.30 1.18 -6.90
C HIS A 92 -46.34 0.52 -5.89
N TRP A 93 -45.62 1.33 -5.11
CA TRP A 93 -44.79 0.85 -4.01
C TRP A 93 -45.66 0.47 -2.81
N SER A 94 -46.16 -0.77 -2.77
CA SER A 94 -46.92 -1.32 -1.65
C SER A 94 -46.04 -1.52 -0.40
N ASN A 95 -46.66 -1.57 0.79
CA ASN A 95 -45.98 -1.87 2.06
C ASN A 95 -45.22 -3.21 1.99
N GLU A 96 -45.78 -4.19 1.27
CA GLU A 96 -45.14 -5.49 1.05
C GLU A 96 -43.88 -5.39 0.18
N ALA A 97 -43.92 -4.56 -0.87
CA ALA A 97 -42.73 -4.29 -1.68
C ALA A 97 -41.63 -3.58 -0.87
N ASN A 98 -42.01 -2.67 0.02
CA ASN A 98 -41.07 -1.98 0.90
C ASN A 98 -40.42 -2.93 1.93
N ARG A 99 -41.19 -3.90 2.44
CA ARG A 99 -40.69 -4.97 3.32
C ARG A 99 -39.65 -5.85 2.60
N ARG A 100 -39.86 -6.15 1.32
CA ARG A 100 -38.88 -6.92 0.52
C ARG A 100 -37.61 -6.13 0.21
N VAL A 101 -37.73 -4.82 -0.05
CA VAL A 101 -36.56 -3.95 -0.24
C VAL A 101 -35.72 -3.84 1.04
N THR A 102 -36.37 -3.68 2.20
CA THR A 102 -35.67 -3.65 3.50
C THR A 102 -35.01 -4.99 3.83
N PHE A 103 -35.67 -6.12 3.52
CA PHE A 103 -35.05 -7.44 3.62
C PHE A 103 -33.81 -7.58 2.72
N PHE A 104 -33.89 -7.14 1.46
CA PHE A 104 -32.74 -7.13 0.55
C PHE A 104 -31.59 -6.28 1.11
N LEU A 105 -31.90 -5.12 1.69
CA LEU A 105 -30.89 -4.23 2.27
C LEU A 105 -30.20 -4.87 3.48
N GLY A 106 -30.95 -5.57 4.34
CA GLY A 106 -30.40 -6.35 5.45
C GLY A 106 -29.50 -7.49 4.95
N LEU A 107 -29.89 -8.18 3.88
CA LEU A 107 -29.10 -9.23 3.24
C LEU A 107 -27.80 -8.68 2.63
N ALA A 108 -27.88 -7.50 1.99
CA ALA A 108 -26.73 -6.78 1.46
C ALA A 108 -25.76 -6.32 2.56
N PHE A 109 -26.29 -5.85 3.70
CA PHE A 109 -25.47 -5.51 4.86
C PHE A 109 -24.74 -6.72 5.42
N LEU A 110 -25.42 -7.87 5.58
CA LEU A 110 -24.80 -9.11 6.04
C LEU A 110 -23.70 -9.60 5.08
N TYR A 111 -23.92 -9.46 3.77
CA TYR A 111 -22.94 -9.82 2.76
C TYR A 111 -21.72 -8.87 2.75
N GLY A 112 -21.92 -7.58 3.01
CA GLY A 112 -20.84 -6.58 3.06
C GLY A 112 -20.07 -6.53 4.39
N LEU A 113 -20.65 -7.04 5.47
CA LEU A 113 -20.05 -7.01 6.82
C LEU A 113 -18.66 -7.67 6.87
N PRO A 114 -18.43 -8.84 6.24
CA PRO A 114 -17.09 -9.42 6.14
C PRO A 114 -16.04 -8.46 5.57
N GLU A 115 -16.37 -7.73 4.51
CA GLU A 115 -15.41 -6.81 3.87
C GLU A 115 -15.12 -5.59 4.72
N LEU A 116 -16.14 -5.10 5.44
CA LEU A 116 -15.96 -4.00 6.37
C LEU A 116 -15.05 -4.44 7.52
N VAL A 117 -15.22 -5.67 8.02
CA VAL A 117 -14.36 -6.24 9.05
C VAL A 117 -12.93 -6.42 8.51
N GLU A 118 -12.74 -6.93 7.29
CA GLU A 118 -11.41 -7.02 6.66
C GLU A 118 -10.75 -5.65 6.53
N LEU A 119 -11.49 -4.65 6.05
CA LEU A 119 -10.99 -3.27 5.91
C LEU A 119 -10.59 -2.68 7.27
N VAL A 120 -11.39 -2.90 8.31
CA VAL A 120 -11.06 -2.47 9.68
C VAL A 120 -9.82 -3.20 10.20
N LEU A 121 -9.72 -4.52 9.98
CA LEU A 121 -8.57 -5.33 10.39
C LEU A 121 -7.29 -4.95 9.64
N PHE A 122 -7.40 -4.56 8.37
CA PHE A 122 -6.29 -4.06 7.57
C PHE A 122 -5.65 -2.80 8.18
N PHE A 123 -6.46 -1.92 8.78
CA PHE A 123 -5.97 -0.73 9.50
C PHE A 123 -5.61 -0.98 10.97
N LEU A 124 -6.20 -2.01 11.62
CA LEU A 124 -5.99 -2.32 13.05
C LEU A 124 -5.44 -3.74 13.25
N PRO A 125 -4.18 -4.00 12.86
CA PRO A 125 -3.61 -5.34 12.91
C PRO A 125 -3.19 -5.79 14.32
N CYS A 126 -3.39 -4.94 15.35
CA CYS A 126 -3.17 -5.31 16.76
C CYS A 126 -4.29 -6.20 17.34
N ILE A 127 -5.49 -6.17 16.75
CA ILE A 127 -6.66 -6.93 17.23
C ILE A 127 -6.57 -8.41 16.83
N TRP A 128 -5.93 -8.67 15.69
CA TRP A 128 -5.79 -10.01 15.09
C TRP A 128 -4.96 -10.99 15.94
N LEU A 129 -3.96 -10.49 16.65
CA LEU A 129 -2.97 -11.32 17.36
C LEU A 129 -3.51 -12.09 18.57
N ASN A 130 -4.69 -11.74 19.10
CA ASN A 130 -5.11 -12.19 20.42
C ASN A 130 -6.39 -13.05 20.45
N SER A 131 -7.00 -13.38 19.31
CA SER A 131 -8.30 -14.07 19.33
C SER A 131 -8.43 -15.22 18.33
N LYS A 132 -8.56 -16.43 18.88
CA LYS A 132 -8.88 -17.70 18.19
C LYS A 132 -10.15 -17.66 17.33
N VAL A 133 -11.00 -16.65 17.53
CA VAL A 133 -12.22 -16.42 16.74
C VAL A 133 -11.88 -16.03 15.30
N PHE A 134 -10.79 -15.27 15.08
CA PHE A 134 -10.37 -14.90 13.73
C PHE A 134 -9.71 -16.06 12.97
N ASP A 135 -9.19 -17.08 13.65
CA ASP A 135 -8.66 -18.27 12.98
C ASP A 135 -9.77 -19.08 12.30
N LEU A 136 -10.93 -19.22 12.96
CA LEU A 136 -12.11 -19.86 12.37
C LEU A 136 -12.70 -19.02 11.22
N LEU A 137 -12.69 -17.70 11.41
CA LEU A 137 -13.16 -16.73 10.43
C LEU A 137 -12.19 -16.59 9.24
N SER A 138 -10.90 -16.91 9.43
CA SER A 138 -9.86 -16.80 8.38
C SER A 138 -10.20 -17.60 7.13
N TRP A 139 -10.97 -18.70 7.25
CA TRP A 139 -11.40 -19.48 6.10
C TRP A 139 -12.27 -18.68 5.11
N TRP A 140 -13.05 -17.71 5.59
CA TRP A 140 -13.87 -16.83 4.75
C TRP A 140 -13.08 -15.55 4.36
N PHE A 141 -12.12 -15.11 5.17
CA PHE A 141 -11.50 -13.77 5.05
C PHE A 141 -10.05 -13.75 4.52
N HIS A 142 -9.35 -14.88 4.39
CA HIS A 142 -7.94 -14.88 3.96
C HIS A 142 -7.74 -15.58 2.60
N GLY A 143 -7.27 -14.82 1.62
CA GLY A 143 -6.36 -15.32 0.59
C GLY A 143 -4.93 -15.15 1.12
N ASP A 144 -4.20 -16.24 1.28
CA ASP A 144 -2.87 -16.25 1.88
C ASP A 144 -1.84 -15.53 1.00
N CYS A 145 -1.70 -14.21 1.18
CA CYS A 145 -0.59 -13.41 0.66
C CYS A 145 0.09 -12.66 1.81
N TYR A 146 0.33 -13.34 2.93
CA TYR A 146 1.01 -12.78 4.09
C TYR A 146 2.42 -13.40 4.23
N ILE A 147 3.43 -12.65 3.78
CA ILE A 147 4.84 -13.03 3.91
C ILE A 147 5.26 -12.80 5.37
N GLY A 148 5.23 -13.86 6.16
CA GLY A 148 5.95 -13.95 7.44
C GLY A 148 5.33 -13.22 8.63
N GLN A 149 5.24 -13.93 9.75
CA GLN A 149 4.82 -13.42 11.05
C GLN A 149 5.90 -12.48 11.62
N GLY A 150 5.93 -11.24 11.17
CA GLY A 150 6.93 -10.24 11.60
C GLY A 150 7.34 -9.22 10.52
N LEU A 151 7.11 -9.53 9.24
CA LEU A 151 7.42 -8.64 8.11
C LEU A 151 6.24 -7.71 7.77
N ARG A 152 5.53 -7.22 8.80
CA ARG A 152 4.35 -6.39 8.60
C ARG A 152 4.79 -4.99 8.20
N GLU A 153 4.47 -4.58 6.97
CA GLU A 153 4.68 -3.19 6.52
C GLU A 153 4.07 -2.19 7.51
N GLY A 154 4.64 -0.99 7.61
CA GLY A 154 4.14 0.05 8.50
C GLY A 154 2.68 0.40 8.20
N LEU A 155 1.90 0.75 9.23
CA LEU A 155 0.52 1.25 9.06
C LEU A 155 0.47 2.45 8.10
N VAL A 156 1.48 3.31 8.19
CA VAL A 156 1.63 4.51 7.37
C VAL A 156 1.81 4.14 5.89
N ASP A 157 2.60 3.11 5.59
CA ASP A 157 2.87 2.71 4.21
C ASP A 157 1.65 2.01 3.58
N ARG A 158 0.90 1.24 4.37
CA ARG A 158 -0.42 0.74 3.96
C ARG A 158 -1.40 1.87 3.62
N ILE A 159 -1.50 2.90 4.47
CA ILE A 159 -2.39 4.04 4.22
C ILE A 159 -1.97 4.78 2.94
N LYS A 160 -0.68 5.01 2.73
CA LYS A 160 -0.16 5.64 1.51
C LYS A 160 -0.56 4.84 0.27
N TYR A 161 -0.41 3.52 0.31
CA TYR A 161 -0.77 2.64 -0.80
C TYR A 161 -2.27 2.67 -1.12
N VAL A 162 -3.14 2.57 -0.10
CA VAL A 162 -4.59 2.66 -0.31
C VAL A 162 -4.98 4.04 -0.85
N LEU A 163 -4.42 5.11 -0.29
CA LEU A 163 -4.69 6.47 -0.75
C LEU A 163 -4.27 6.67 -2.20
N PHE A 164 -3.11 6.13 -2.60
CA PHE A 164 -2.65 6.17 -3.99
C PHE A 164 -3.68 5.57 -4.94
N TRP A 165 -4.14 4.35 -4.67
CA TRP A 165 -5.13 3.70 -5.54
C TRP A 165 -6.50 4.37 -5.51
N VAL A 166 -6.96 4.87 -4.36
CA VAL A 166 -8.22 5.61 -4.26
C VAL A 166 -8.16 6.88 -5.11
N LEU A 167 -7.05 7.61 -5.12
CA LEU A 167 -6.87 8.79 -5.96
C LEU A 167 -6.82 8.44 -7.44
N VAL A 168 -6.00 7.44 -7.82
CA VAL A 168 -5.85 6.98 -9.21
C VAL A 168 -7.19 6.50 -9.78
N LEU A 169 -7.87 5.59 -9.08
CA LEU A 169 -9.14 5.03 -9.51
C LEU A 169 -10.26 6.06 -9.44
N GLY A 170 -10.28 6.93 -8.43
CA GLY A 170 -11.29 7.98 -8.28
C GLY A 170 -11.25 9.01 -9.40
N SER A 171 -10.06 9.52 -9.75
CA SER A 171 -9.92 10.46 -10.86
C SER A 171 -10.22 9.79 -12.20
N LYS A 172 -9.70 8.58 -12.43
CA LYS A 172 -10.02 7.77 -13.62
C LYS A 172 -11.53 7.63 -13.77
N PHE A 173 -12.18 7.16 -12.72
CA PHE A 173 -13.60 6.87 -12.74
C PHE A 173 -14.43 8.10 -13.08
N THR A 174 -14.07 9.25 -12.51
CA THR A 174 -14.74 10.51 -12.79
C THR A 174 -14.59 10.91 -14.25
N VAL A 175 -13.37 10.85 -14.79
CA VAL A 175 -13.08 11.21 -16.19
C VAL A 175 -13.73 10.23 -17.17
N SER A 176 -13.58 8.92 -16.96
CA SER A 176 -14.22 7.89 -17.80
C SER A 176 -15.74 8.00 -17.78
N TYR A 177 -16.34 8.37 -16.65
CA TYR A 177 -17.79 8.58 -16.59
C TYR A 177 -18.25 9.71 -17.53
N PHE A 178 -17.59 10.87 -17.46
CA PHE A 178 -17.97 12.03 -18.26
C PHE A 178 -17.64 11.86 -19.74
N LEU A 179 -16.47 11.29 -20.06
CA LEU A 179 -15.99 11.19 -21.44
C LEU A 179 -16.49 9.95 -22.19
N GLN A 180 -16.63 8.81 -21.52
CA GLN A 180 -16.94 7.54 -22.19
C GLN A 180 -18.37 7.08 -21.89
N ILE A 181 -18.72 6.96 -20.62
CA ILE A 181 -19.99 6.32 -20.20
C ILE A 181 -21.20 7.19 -20.55
N LYS A 182 -21.15 8.49 -20.23
CA LYS A 182 -22.27 9.40 -20.47
C LYS A 182 -22.69 9.49 -21.95
N PRO A 183 -21.79 9.76 -22.93
CA PRO A 183 -22.21 9.83 -24.34
C PRO A 183 -22.68 8.47 -24.88
N MET A 184 -22.07 7.37 -24.43
CA MET A 184 -22.49 6.01 -24.81
C MET A 184 -23.90 5.67 -24.35
N ILE A 185 -24.33 6.16 -23.20
CA ILE A 185 -25.69 5.92 -22.71
C ILE A 185 -26.72 6.65 -23.56
N SER A 186 -26.41 7.86 -24.02
CA SER A 186 -27.26 8.61 -24.96
C SER A 186 -27.46 7.83 -26.26
N THR A 187 -26.36 7.40 -26.88
CA THR A 187 -26.43 6.68 -28.17
C THR A 187 -27.09 5.31 -28.04
N THR A 188 -26.89 4.60 -26.92
CA THR A 188 -27.54 3.30 -26.69
C THR A 188 -29.04 3.43 -26.42
N LYS A 189 -29.49 4.54 -25.82
CA LYS A 189 -30.91 4.84 -25.65
C LYS A 189 -31.57 5.17 -26.98
N GLU A 190 -30.95 6.04 -27.78
CA GLU A 190 -31.43 6.36 -29.14
C GLU A 190 -31.52 5.11 -30.03
N LEU A 191 -30.52 4.22 -29.97
CA LEU A 191 -30.54 2.95 -30.68
C LEU A 191 -31.65 2.01 -30.20
N LEU A 192 -31.93 1.98 -28.89
CA LEU A 192 -32.99 1.15 -28.33
C LEU A 192 -34.38 1.68 -28.71
N ASP A 193 -34.55 3.00 -28.73
CA ASP A 193 -35.81 3.66 -29.09
C ASP A 193 -36.11 3.53 -30.59
N SER A 194 -35.10 3.64 -31.48
CA SER A 194 -35.27 3.42 -32.93
C SER A 194 -35.56 1.97 -33.29
N THR A 195 -34.93 1.01 -32.61
CA THR A 195 -35.14 -0.43 -32.85
C THR A 195 -36.57 -0.89 -32.51
N ILE A 196 -37.29 -0.16 -31.65
CA ILE A 196 -38.69 -0.45 -31.32
C ILE A 196 -39.65 0.03 -32.43
N ALA A 197 -39.23 1.00 -33.25
CA ALA A 197 -40.06 1.60 -34.31
C ALA A 197 -39.99 0.86 -35.66
N ASP A 198 -38.86 0.22 -35.99
CA ASP A 198 -38.55 -0.28 -37.34
C ASP A 198 -38.81 -1.80 -37.56
N TYR A 199 -39.63 -2.47 -36.75
CA TYR A 199 -39.99 -3.88 -37.00
C TYR A 199 -41.08 -4.05 -38.08
N GLU A 200 -40.80 -3.53 -39.28
CA GLU A 200 -41.45 -3.91 -40.54
C GLU A 200 -40.39 -3.80 -41.65
N TRP A 201 -39.92 -4.96 -42.14
CA TRP A 201 -39.08 -5.19 -43.34
C TRP A 201 -37.58 -5.52 -43.18
N ASP A 202 -37.35 -6.83 -43.06
CA ASP A 202 -36.63 -7.74 -43.98
C ASP A 202 -35.12 -7.64 -44.34
N TRP A 203 -34.52 -8.84 -44.31
CA TRP A 203 -33.48 -9.45 -45.17
C TRP A 203 -31.93 -9.29 -45.01
N GLN A 204 -31.37 -8.65 -43.97
CA GLN A 204 -29.93 -8.82 -43.62
C GLN A 204 -29.70 -9.71 -42.37
N ALA A 205 -30.29 -10.91 -42.41
CA ALA A 205 -30.44 -11.85 -41.31
C ALA A 205 -29.21 -12.73 -41.02
N ILE A 206 -28.08 -12.13 -40.63
CA ILE A 206 -27.02 -12.83 -39.86
C ILE A 206 -26.94 -12.31 -38.41
N PHE A 207 -27.61 -11.20 -38.08
CA PHE A 207 -27.56 -10.58 -36.74
C PHE A 207 -28.93 -10.41 -36.04
N SER A 208 -29.96 -11.16 -36.41
CA SER A 208 -31.31 -11.00 -35.82
C SER A 208 -31.50 -11.66 -34.44
N VAL A 209 -30.45 -12.26 -33.83
CA VAL A 209 -30.58 -13.00 -32.56
C VAL A 209 -30.35 -12.17 -31.29
N SER A 210 -29.83 -10.94 -31.33
CA SER A 210 -29.93 -10.12 -30.11
C SER A 210 -29.62 -8.65 -30.29
N ASN A 211 -30.62 -7.78 -30.10
CA ASN A 211 -30.41 -6.36 -29.82
C ASN A 211 -29.41 -6.16 -28.66
N LYS A 212 -29.33 -7.12 -27.72
CA LYS A 212 -28.35 -7.14 -26.63
C LYS A 212 -26.91 -7.46 -27.09
N PHE A 213 -26.74 -8.21 -28.19
CA PHE A 213 -25.44 -8.54 -28.76
C PHE A 213 -24.87 -7.33 -29.52
N THR A 214 -25.68 -6.62 -30.29
CA THR A 214 -25.25 -5.37 -30.96
C THR A 214 -24.85 -4.30 -29.94
N ILE A 215 -25.64 -4.13 -28.88
CA ILE A 215 -25.26 -3.27 -27.76
C ILE A 215 -23.97 -3.79 -27.10
N GLY A 216 -23.84 -5.09 -26.87
CA GLY A 216 -22.61 -5.68 -26.34
C GLY A 216 -21.37 -5.40 -27.19
N LEU A 217 -21.48 -5.51 -28.52
CA LEU A 217 -20.40 -5.24 -29.46
C LEU A 217 -20.02 -3.76 -29.49
N LEU A 218 -20.98 -2.85 -29.34
CA LEU A 218 -20.75 -1.41 -29.25
C LEU A 218 -19.98 -1.04 -27.97
N TRP A 219 -20.27 -1.71 -26.85
CA TRP A 219 -19.60 -1.46 -25.56
C TRP A 219 -18.23 -2.14 -25.45
N LEU A 220 -17.97 -3.22 -26.21
CA LEU A 220 -16.74 -4.00 -26.09
C LEU A 220 -15.45 -3.19 -26.33
N PRO A 221 -15.34 -2.36 -27.39
CA PRO A 221 -14.18 -1.47 -27.57
C PRO A 221 -14.00 -0.49 -26.41
N VAL A 222 -15.10 0.06 -25.89
CA VAL A 222 -15.06 1.03 -24.77
C VAL A 222 -14.55 0.38 -23.49
N VAL A 223 -14.99 -0.85 -23.20
CA VAL A 223 -14.48 -1.61 -22.04
C VAL A 223 -12.99 -1.94 -22.20
N LEU A 224 -12.54 -2.31 -23.41
CA LEU A 224 -11.11 -2.57 -23.67
C LEU A 224 -10.26 -1.31 -23.48
N ILE A 225 -10.71 -0.17 -24.02
CA ILE A 225 -10.06 1.13 -23.81
C ILE A 225 -10.04 1.47 -22.32
N TYR A 226 -11.14 1.27 -21.60
CA TYR A 226 -11.21 1.51 -20.15
C TYR A 226 -10.21 0.66 -19.36
N LEU A 227 -9.99 -0.60 -19.75
CA LEU A 227 -8.99 -1.47 -19.12
C LEU A 227 -7.57 -0.98 -19.41
N ALA A 228 -7.26 -0.69 -20.67
CA ALA A 228 -5.94 -0.19 -21.09
C ALA A 228 -5.59 1.18 -20.44
N ASP A 229 -6.57 2.06 -20.31
CA ASP A 229 -6.41 3.41 -19.74
C ASP A 229 -5.96 3.36 -18.27
N THR A 230 -6.17 2.25 -17.55
CA THR A 230 -5.66 2.07 -16.18
C THR A 230 -4.14 2.23 -16.11
N GLN A 231 -3.40 1.78 -17.13
CA GLN A 231 -1.94 1.92 -17.20
C GLN A 231 -1.52 3.37 -17.43
N VAL A 232 -2.29 4.15 -18.19
CA VAL A 232 -2.05 5.57 -18.44
C VAL A 232 -2.21 6.35 -17.14
N TRP A 233 -3.30 6.13 -16.41
CA TRP A 233 -3.54 6.76 -15.12
C TRP A 233 -2.48 6.40 -14.08
N TYR A 234 -2.07 5.13 -14.02
CA TYR A 234 -0.97 4.72 -13.15
C TYR A 234 0.35 5.45 -13.51
N SER A 235 0.69 5.50 -14.79
CA SER A 235 1.90 6.19 -15.28
C SER A 235 1.88 7.70 -15.05
N PHE A 236 0.70 8.30 -14.98
CA PHE A 236 0.56 9.72 -14.65
C PHE A 236 0.81 10.00 -13.17
N TYR A 237 0.26 9.19 -12.26
CA TYR A 237 0.40 9.42 -10.81
C TYR A 237 1.70 8.89 -10.19
N SER A 238 2.27 7.81 -10.74
CA SER A 238 3.45 7.17 -10.16
C SER A 238 4.68 8.10 -10.06
N PRO A 239 4.98 9.00 -11.02
CA PRO A 239 6.11 9.91 -10.90
C PRO A 239 5.90 10.97 -9.82
N PHE A 240 4.67 11.45 -9.62
CA PHE A 240 4.38 12.43 -8.56
C PHE A 240 4.57 11.83 -7.18
N VAL A 241 4.04 10.62 -6.95
CA VAL A 241 4.23 9.94 -5.66
C VAL A 241 5.67 9.50 -5.48
N GLY A 242 6.33 9.04 -6.54
CA GLY A 242 7.75 8.70 -6.52
C GLY A 242 8.63 9.92 -6.19
N ALA A 243 8.37 11.08 -6.80
CA ALA A 243 9.07 12.32 -6.51
C ALA A 243 8.80 12.83 -5.09
N ALA A 244 7.54 12.79 -4.64
CA ALA A 244 7.18 13.18 -3.28
C ALA A 244 7.85 12.27 -2.24
N MET A 245 7.84 10.95 -2.46
CA MET A 245 8.50 10.00 -1.57
C MET A 245 10.02 10.15 -1.62
N GLY A 246 10.60 10.39 -2.80
CA GLY A 246 12.04 10.67 -2.94
C GLY A 246 12.45 11.92 -2.16
N LEU A 247 11.66 13.00 -2.23
CA LEU A 247 11.89 14.21 -1.43
C LEU A 247 11.74 13.95 0.08
N LEU A 248 10.73 13.17 0.50
CA LEU A 248 10.53 12.79 1.91
C LEU A 248 11.65 11.88 2.44
N GLN A 249 12.21 11.04 1.58
CA GLN A 249 13.38 10.21 1.89
C GLN A 249 14.69 10.98 1.79
N LEU A 250 14.63 12.28 1.46
CA LEU A 250 15.80 13.14 1.30
C LEU A 250 16.81 12.56 0.27
N LEU A 251 16.30 11.86 -0.75
CA LEU A 251 17.11 11.37 -1.86
C LEU A 251 17.74 12.59 -2.56
N GLY A 252 19.07 12.66 -2.53
CA GLY A 252 19.84 13.79 -3.05
C GLY A 252 20.36 14.77 -1.98
N GLU A 253 20.10 14.55 -0.69
CA GLU A 253 20.68 15.37 0.38
C GLU A 253 22.20 15.17 0.54
N ILE A 254 22.70 13.97 0.29
CA ILE A 254 24.13 13.66 0.36
C ILE A 254 24.79 14.07 -0.95
N ARG A 255 25.19 15.34 -1.02
CA ARG A 255 25.94 15.89 -2.16
C ARG A 255 27.44 15.98 -1.89
N ASN A 256 27.82 16.04 -0.61
CA ASN A 256 29.20 16.22 -0.16
C ASN A 256 29.67 15.07 0.74
N ILE A 257 30.98 14.79 0.72
CA ILE A 257 31.63 13.81 1.61
C ILE A 257 31.45 14.16 3.10
N GLU A 258 31.40 15.46 3.43
CA GLU A 258 31.13 15.93 4.80
C GLU A 258 29.73 15.54 5.24
N GLN A 259 28.71 15.70 4.39
CA GLN A 259 27.34 15.29 4.67
C GLN A 259 27.23 13.77 4.81
N LEU A 260 27.93 13.01 3.97
CA LEU A 260 28.01 11.54 4.08
C LEU A 260 28.58 11.13 5.44
N ARG A 261 29.67 11.76 5.88
CA ARG A 261 30.31 11.48 7.18
C ARG A 261 29.36 11.72 8.35
N TRP A 262 28.68 12.86 8.37
CA TRP A 262 27.70 13.16 9.41
C TRP A 262 26.53 12.17 9.40
N ARG A 263 26.02 11.83 8.21
CA ARG A 263 24.92 10.87 8.04
C ARG A 263 25.31 9.45 8.42
N PHE A 264 26.53 9.01 8.12
CA PHE A 264 27.01 7.68 8.51
C PHE A 264 27.12 7.55 10.04
N ARG A 265 27.65 8.57 10.72
CA ARG A 265 27.67 8.59 12.19
C ARG A 265 26.26 8.60 12.80
N PHE A 266 25.34 9.35 12.19
CA PHE A 266 23.93 9.34 12.59
C PHE A 266 23.28 7.97 12.37
N PHE A 267 23.57 7.32 11.24
CA PHE A 267 23.11 5.96 10.93
C PHE A 267 23.59 4.96 11.99
N ALA A 268 24.88 4.97 12.34
CA ALA A 268 25.43 4.12 13.40
C ALA A 268 24.72 4.31 14.75
N THR A 269 24.33 5.55 15.04
CA THR A 269 23.57 5.88 16.24
C THR A 269 22.13 5.35 16.14
N ALA A 270 21.49 5.53 14.99
CA ALA A 270 20.09 5.15 14.76
C ALA A 270 19.89 3.63 14.68
N THR A 271 20.80 2.88 14.05
CA THR A 271 20.76 1.41 14.03
C THR A 271 20.76 0.86 15.44
N GLN A 272 21.62 1.43 16.30
CA GLN A 272 21.67 1.05 17.69
C GLN A 272 20.36 1.33 18.43
N PHE A 273 19.79 2.54 18.31
CA PHE A 273 18.53 2.88 18.97
C PHE A 273 17.34 2.03 18.51
N ASN A 274 17.37 1.46 17.29
CA ASN A 274 16.27 0.67 16.75
C ASN A 274 16.46 -0.85 16.92
N LEU A 275 17.71 -1.34 16.90
CA LEU A 275 18.02 -2.79 16.97
C LEU A 275 18.24 -3.26 18.41
N LEU A 276 18.80 -2.40 19.27
CA LEU A 276 18.91 -2.73 20.68
C LEU A 276 17.63 -2.32 21.41
N PRO A 277 16.99 -3.23 22.18
CA PRO A 277 16.01 -2.81 23.17
C PRO A 277 16.74 -1.84 24.11
N GLN A 278 16.31 -0.58 24.11
CA GLN A 278 16.81 0.39 25.05
C GLN A 278 16.58 -0.21 26.45
N GLU A 279 17.67 -0.44 27.19
CA GLU A 279 17.60 -0.89 28.58
C GLU A 279 16.50 -0.10 29.26
N GLU A 280 15.49 -0.83 29.72
CA GLU A 280 14.27 -0.28 30.30
C GLU A 280 14.67 0.75 31.34
N ILE A 281 14.57 2.04 30.99
CA ILE A 281 14.49 3.06 32.02
C ILE A 281 13.11 2.81 32.63
N MET A 282 13.10 2.00 33.68
CA MET A 282 11.94 1.75 34.53
C MET A 282 11.28 3.09 34.84
N ILE A 283 10.20 3.42 34.14
CA ILE A 283 9.31 4.52 34.52
C ILE A 283 7.88 4.00 34.43
N THR A 284 7.50 3.32 35.50
CA THR A 284 6.27 3.54 36.27
C THR A 284 5.28 4.53 35.65
N GLY A 285 4.16 4.02 35.12
CA GLY A 285 2.86 4.68 35.12
C GLY A 285 2.73 6.08 34.51
N GLY A 286 2.92 6.24 33.19
CA GLY A 286 2.64 7.48 32.46
C GLY A 286 1.34 7.47 31.63
N SER A 287 0.70 8.64 31.52
CA SER A 287 -0.56 8.90 30.79
C SER A 287 -0.41 8.68 29.27
N LEU A 288 -1.51 8.35 28.55
CA LEU A 288 -1.54 8.14 27.08
C LEU A 288 -0.87 9.28 26.29
N ARG A 289 -0.90 10.50 26.82
CA ARG A 289 -0.31 11.69 26.20
C ARG A 289 1.23 11.67 26.25
N GLU A 290 1.83 11.12 27.30
CA GLU A 290 3.28 10.97 27.42
C GLU A 290 3.79 9.88 26.47
N LYS A 291 3.06 8.76 26.37
CA LYS A 291 3.33 7.71 25.37
C LYS A 291 3.26 8.21 23.93
N LEU A 292 2.30 9.10 23.63
CA LEU A 292 2.18 9.75 22.32
C LEU A 292 3.32 10.73 22.06
N CYS A 293 3.72 11.51 23.06
CA CYS A 293 4.83 12.44 22.94
C CYS A 293 6.17 11.71 22.72
N GLU A 294 6.36 10.58 23.39
CA GLU A 294 7.51 9.70 23.25
C GLU A 294 7.50 8.97 21.89
N ALA A 295 6.34 8.50 21.42
CA ALA A 295 6.19 7.94 20.09
C ALA A 295 6.47 8.98 18.98
N ILE A 296 6.01 10.23 19.15
CA ILE A 296 6.31 11.35 18.24
C ILE A 296 7.79 11.69 18.28
N HIS A 297 8.43 11.65 19.46
CA HIS A 297 9.87 11.85 19.61
C HIS A 297 10.67 10.76 18.90
N GLN A 298 10.29 9.49 19.07
CA GLN A 298 10.85 8.35 18.35
C GLN A 298 10.67 8.49 16.83
N LEU A 299 9.49 8.95 16.37
CA LEU A 299 9.23 9.22 14.95
C LEU A 299 10.12 10.36 14.42
N LYS A 300 10.37 11.38 15.25
CA LYS A 300 11.22 12.52 14.90
C LYS A 300 12.70 12.14 14.81
N VAL A 301 13.17 11.23 15.67
CA VAL A 301 14.49 10.59 15.57
C VAL A 301 14.57 9.70 14.33
N ARG A 302 13.53 8.91 14.05
CA ARG A 302 13.46 8.02 12.87
C ARG A 302 13.46 8.79 11.54
N CYS A 303 12.87 9.97 11.52
CA CYS A 303 12.86 10.88 10.37
C CYS A 303 14.10 11.80 10.29
N GLY A 304 15.11 11.63 11.15
CA GLY A 304 16.34 12.43 11.10
C GLY A 304 16.15 13.92 11.41
N LEU A 305 15.02 14.31 12.03
CA LEU A 305 14.63 15.71 12.24
C LEU A 305 15.17 16.30 13.56
N GLN A 306 16.02 15.56 14.30
CA GLN A 306 16.53 15.97 15.60
C GLN A 306 18.05 16.20 15.61
N ARG A 307 18.45 17.30 16.26
CA ARG A 307 19.80 17.85 16.44
C ARG A 307 20.73 16.98 17.32
N PRO A 308 22.07 17.19 17.25
CA PRO A 308 23.16 16.21 17.49
C PRO A 308 23.40 15.70 18.93
N PHE A 309 22.51 15.96 19.89
CA PHE A 309 22.76 15.65 21.29
C PHE A 309 22.98 14.16 21.59
N LYS A 310 22.42 13.25 20.78
CA LYS A 310 22.64 11.79 20.91
C LYS A 310 23.91 11.26 20.21
N MET A 311 24.51 12.02 19.28
CA MET A 311 25.76 11.60 18.61
C MET A 311 26.95 11.62 19.58
N VAL A 312 26.95 12.53 20.54
CA VAL A 312 27.96 12.65 21.60
C VAL A 312 27.98 11.42 22.52
N GLU A 313 26.82 10.80 22.72
CA GLU A 313 26.67 9.64 23.62
C GLU A 313 27.29 8.37 23.01
N LEU A 314 27.23 8.20 21.67
CA LEU A 314 27.86 7.09 20.97
C LEU A 314 29.39 7.21 20.96
N GLU A 315 29.93 8.42 20.74
CA GLU A 315 31.38 8.65 20.83
C GLU A 315 31.92 8.40 22.25
N SER A 316 31.07 8.54 23.28
CA SER A 316 31.43 8.25 24.67
C SER A 316 31.35 6.76 25.06
N ASN A 317 30.55 5.95 24.36
CA ASN A 317 30.26 4.58 24.77
C ASN A 317 30.91 3.55 23.81
N LYS A 318 32.09 3.04 24.20
CA LYS A 318 32.88 2.08 23.40
C LYS A 318 32.16 0.75 23.14
N VAL A 319 31.34 0.29 24.09
CA VAL A 319 30.60 -0.98 23.97
C VAL A 319 29.59 -0.89 22.82
N LYS A 320 28.90 0.24 22.76
CA LYS A 320 27.91 0.58 21.75
C LYS A 320 28.51 0.66 20.34
N ALA A 321 29.70 1.25 20.22
CA ALA A 321 30.43 1.34 18.94
C ALA A 321 30.94 -0.02 18.44
N ASN A 322 31.39 -0.91 19.35
CA ASN A 322 31.82 -2.26 19.00
C ASN A 322 30.69 -3.11 18.43
N GLU A 323 29.50 -3.02 19.03
CA GLU A 323 28.33 -3.76 18.56
C GLU A 323 27.87 -3.31 17.18
N PHE A 324 27.87 -1.99 16.92
CA PHE A 324 27.64 -1.48 15.58
C PHE A 324 28.67 -1.99 14.58
N ALA A 325 29.95 -2.04 14.96
CA ALA A 325 31.01 -2.53 14.09
C ALA A 325 30.83 -4.01 13.72
N LEU A 326 30.34 -4.85 14.65
CA LEU A 326 30.00 -6.24 14.37
C LEU A 326 28.89 -6.33 13.31
N ILE A 327 27.77 -5.62 13.52
CA ILE A 327 26.62 -5.64 12.60
C ILE A 327 27.03 -5.12 11.21
N TRP A 328 27.80 -4.04 11.17
CA TRP A 328 28.27 -3.44 9.92
C TRP A 328 29.22 -4.35 9.17
N ASN A 329 30.19 -4.96 9.85
CA ASN A 329 31.14 -5.87 9.20
C ASN A 329 30.43 -7.09 8.65
N GLU A 330 29.43 -7.63 9.36
CA GLU A 330 28.58 -8.71 8.86
C GLU A 330 27.78 -8.28 7.62
N THR A 331 27.27 -7.05 7.61
CA THR A 331 26.56 -6.51 6.43
C THR A 331 27.49 -6.43 5.22
N VAL A 332 28.73 -5.99 5.42
CA VAL A 332 29.74 -5.90 4.36
C VAL A 332 30.14 -7.30 3.85
N THR A 333 30.28 -8.30 4.73
CA THR A 333 30.55 -9.67 4.29
C THR A 333 29.38 -10.25 3.50
N THR A 334 28.13 -10.01 3.92
CA THR A 334 26.95 -10.40 3.13
C THR A 334 26.93 -9.75 1.75
N PHE A 335 27.26 -8.46 1.64
CA PHE A 335 27.37 -7.80 0.32
C PHE A 335 28.45 -8.42 -0.56
N ARG A 336 29.53 -8.93 0.04
CA ARG A 336 30.54 -9.66 -0.71
C ARG A 336 30.04 -11.03 -1.17
N GLU A 337 29.32 -11.75 -0.31
CA GLU A 337 28.71 -13.06 -0.60
C GLU A 337 27.62 -12.97 -1.69
N GLU A 338 26.85 -11.89 -1.71
CA GLU A 338 25.86 -11.58 -2.75
C GLU A 338 26.48 -10.98 -4.03
N ASP A 339 27.82 -10.88 -4.10
CA ASP A 339 28.60 -10.34 -5.23
C ASP A 339 28.24 -8.89 -5.61
N ILE A 340 27.85 -8.08 -4.62
CA ILE A 340 27.53 -6.65 -4.80
C ILE A 340 28.79 -5.79 -4.78
N ILE A 341 29.82 -6.18 -4.03
CA ILE A 341 31.06 -5.41 -3.81
C ILE A 341 32.33 -6.23 -4.08
N SER A 342 33.39 -5.52 -4.47
CA SER A 342 34.74 -6.07 -4.71
C SER A 342 35.51 -6.34 -3.41
N ASP A 343 36.48 -7.26 -3.43
CA ASP A 343 37.41 -7.52 -2.31
C ASP A 343 38.22 -6.28 -1.89
N GLU A 344 38.51 -5.37 -2.82
CA GLU A 344 39.17 -4.10 -2.50
C GLU A 344 38.23 -3.15 -1.75
N GLU A 345 36.96 -3.10 -2.15
CA GLU A 345 35.93 -2.25 -1.53
C GLU A 345 35.59 -2.73 -0.12
N VAL A 346 35.59 -4.04 0.10
CA VAL A 346 35.45 -4.67 1.42
C VAL A 346 36.49 -4.10 2.39
N GLY A 347 37.76 -4.02 1.99
CA GLY A 347 38.83 -3.49 2.83
C GLY A 347 38.66 -2.02 3.20
N VAL A 348 38.00 -1.23 2.35
CA VAL A 348 37.74 0.19 2.59
C VAL A 348 36.51 0.41 3.46
N LEU A 349 35.51 -0.47 3.35
CA LEU A 349 34.23 -0.39 4.05
C LEU A 349 34.28 -1.00 5.46
N GLN A 350 35.13 -2.00 5.70
CA GLN A 350 35.23 -2.66 7.00
C GLN A 350 35.63 -1.71 8.14
N LEU A 351 35.00 -1.92 9.30
CA LEU A 351 35.36 -1.28 10.56
C LEU A 351 36.44 -2.12 11.26
N PRO A 352 37.66 -1.59 11.48
CA PRO A 352 38.67 -2.33 12.21
C PRO A 352 38.26 -2.49 13.68
N PRO A 353 38.55 -3.64 14.31
CA PRO A 353 38.25 -3.85 15.72
C PRO A 353 38.98 -2.84 16.60
N ASN A 354 38.33 -2.38 17.66
CA ASN A 354 38.94 -1.47 18.62
C ASN A 354 40.06 -2.19 19.37
N SER A 355 41.30 -1.74 19.18
CA SER A 355 42.44 -2.18 20.00
C SER A 355 42.41 -1.48 21.36
N TRP A 356 42.83 -2.19 22.41
CA TRP A 356 42.80 -1.71 23.80
C TRP A 356 43.65 -0.44 24.03
N GLU A 357 44.66 -0.18 23.19
CA GLU A 357 45.56 0.98 23.28
C GLU A 357 44.95 2.29 22.78
N ILE A 358 43.92 2.25 21.92
CA ILE A 358 43.40 3.45 21.24
C ILE A 358 42.05 3.85 21.82
N ARG A 359 41.95 5.09 22.30
CA ARG A 359 40.71 5.64 22.89
C ARG A 359 39.70 6.15 21.87
N VAL A 360 40.05 6.20 20.59
CA VAL A 360 39.25 6.80 19.51
C VAL A 360 38.60 5.72 18.66
N ILE A 361 37.31 5.90 18.34
CA ILE A 361 36.57 5.03 17.42
C ILE A 361 37.18 5.16 16.01
N ARG A 362 37.56 4.03 15.41
CA ARG A 362 38.10 3.97 14.06
C ARG A 362 36.95 3.81 13.06
N TRP A 363 36.62 4.90 12.39
CA TRP A 363 35.65 4.90 11.30
C TRP A 363 36.25 4.32 10.01
N PRO A 364 35.42 3.81 9.07
CA PRO A 364 35.90 3.23 7.82
C PRO A 364 36.72 4.21 6.97
N CYS A 365 37.60 3.65 6.13
CA CYS A 365 38.54 4.42 5.34
C CYS A 365 37.84 5.34 4.32
N PHE A 366 36.68 4.95 3.77
CA PHE A 366 35.96 5.81 2.81
C PHE A 366 35.51 7.15 3.40
N LEU A 367 35.35 7.25 4.73
CA LEU A 367 34.95 8.50 5.40
C LEU A 367 36.09 9.50 5.56
N LEU A 368 37.35 9.06 5.35
CA LEU A 368 38.55 9.90 5.41
C LEU A 368 38.74 10.78 4.16
N GLY A 369 37.78 10.76 3.22
CA GLY A 369 37.86 11.48 1.95
C GLY A 369 38.40 12.91 2.11
N ASN A 370 39.53 13.18 1.45
CA ASN A 370 40.29 14.43 1.43
C ASN A 370 40.92 14.92 2.77
N GLU A 371 40.71 14.21 3.89
CA GLU A 371 41.33 14.59 5.18
C GLU A 371 42.79 14.17 5.26
N LEU A 372 43.16 13.04 4.64
CA LEU A 372 44.57 12.63 4.58
C LEU A 372 45.40 13.64 3.78
N LEU A 373 44.87 14.09 2.64
CA LEU A 373 45.49 15.12 1.81
C LEU A 373 45.53 16.47 2.56
N ARG A 374 44.45 16.83 3.27
CA ARG A 374 44.41 18.03 4.11
C ARG A 374 45.41 17.95 5.26
N ALA A 375 45.53 16.80 5.92
CA ALA A 375 46.49 16.57 6.99
C ALA A 375 47.93 16.63 6.46
N LEU A 376 48.18 16.06 5.28
CA LEU A 376 49.46 16.15 4.59
C LEU A 376 49.81 17.60 4.23
N ASN A 377 48.87 18.34 3.64
CA ASN A 377 49.06 19.76 3.32
C ASN A 377 49.32 20.59 4.59
N LEU A 378 48.58 20.34 5.67
CA LEU A 378 48.84 20.99 6.96
C LEU A 378 50.23 20.60 7.52
N ALA A 379 50.66 19.35 7.37
CA ALA A 379 51.97 18.91 7.82
C ALA A 379 53.09 19.59 7.01
N MET A 380 52.92 19.73 5.69
CA MET A 380 53.85 20.48 4.83
C MET A 380 53.87 21.97 5.19
N ASP A 381 52.70 22.59 5.45
CA ASP A 381 52.58 23.99 5.85
C ASP A 381 53.19 24.29 7.23
N PHE A 382 53.40 23.27 8.07
CA PHE A 382 53.89 23.40 9.45
C PHE A 382 55.24 22.73 9.71
N TYR A 383 55.98 22.33 8.66
CA TYR A 383 57.28 21.67 8.78
C TYR A 383 58.30 22.44 9.65
N ASP A 384 58.29 23.78 9.62
CA ASP A 384 59.24 24.63 10.38
C ASP A 384 58.71 25.12 11.75
N LYS A 385 57.52 24.69 12.20
CA LYS A 385 56.90 25.19 13.43
C LYS A 385 57.15 24.28 14.63
N PRO A 386 57.31 24.86 15.85
CA PRO A 386 57.53 24.06 17.05
C PRO A 386 56.31 23.19 17.39
N ASP A 387 56.56 21.93 17.76
CA ASP A 387 55.56 20.90 18.07
C ASP A 387 54.50 21.36 19.07
N ASN A 388 54.88 22.16 20.07
CA ASN A 388 53.96 22.70 21.08
C ASN A 388 52.87 23.59 20.47
N TRP A 389 53.19 24.35 19.43
CA TRP A 389 52.22 25.20 18.74
C TRP A 389 51.28 24.39 17.85
N LEU A 390 51.81 23.35 17.21
CA LEU A 390 51.03 22.40 16.42
C LEU A 390 50.04 21.64 17.32
N TRP A 391 50.49 21.15 18.47
CA TRP A 391 49.67 20.48 19.47
C TRP A 391 48.55 21.37 19.98
N TYR A 392 48.86 22.62 20.34
CA TYR A 392 47.84 23.60 20.75
C TYR A 392 46.78 23.82 19.66
N LYS A 393 47.18 23.87 18.39
CA LYS A 393 46.26 24.07 17.26
C LYS A 393 45.39 22.84 16.98
N ILE A 394 45.94 21.63 17.13
CA ILE A 394 45.21 20.37 17.03
C ILE A 394 44.17 20.29 18.15
N CYS A 395 44.56 20.54 19.40
CA CYS A 395 43.64 20.57 20.54
C CYS A 395 42.53 21.61 20.34
N LYS A 396 42.87 22.82 19.87
CA LYS A 396 41.87 23.86 19.63
C LYS A 396 40.87 23.50 18.53
N LYS A 397 41.31 22.78 17.48
CA LYS A 397 40.43 22.29 16.41
C LYS A 397 39.63 21.04 16.80
N SER A 398 40.18 20.12 17.57
CA SER A 398 39.46 18.94 18.04
C SER A 398 38.35 19.31 19.03
N ILE A 399 38.58 20.34 19.85
CA ILE A 399 37.55 20.90 20.75
C ILE A 399 36.41 21.57 19.97
N GLY A 400 36.67 22.16 18.80
CA GLY A 400 35.64 22.79 17.96
C GLY A 400 34.76 21.82 17.15
N VAL A 401 35.09 20.53 17.13
CA VAL A 401 34.25 19.45 16.58
C VAL A 401 33.42 18.77 17.69
N VAL A 402 33.68 19.11 18.95
CA VAL A 402 33.05 18.54 20.16
C VAL A 402 32.17 19.58 20.90
N LEU A 403 31.91 20.75 20.30
CA LEU A 403 31.00 21.78 20.83
C LEU A 403 29.84 22.08 19.89
#